data_AF-A0A0M9E8M9-F1
#
_entry.id   AF-A0A0M9E8M9-F1
#
_cell.length_a   1.000
_cell.length_b   1.000
_cell.length_c   1.000
_cell.angle_alpha   90.00
_cell.angle_beta   90.00
_cell.angle_gamma   90.00
#
_symmetry.space_group_name_H-M   'P 1'
#
loop_
_entity.id
_entity.type
_entity.pdbx_description
1 polymer ?
#
loop_
_entity_poly.entity_id
_entity_poly.type
_entity_poly.pdbx_seq_one_letter_code
_entity_poly.pdbx_strand_id
1 'polypeptide(L)'
;SRYEPFGLAAAEAQAMGLPALVSDRNGYSELINDKQNGVVLKSPMTDQEIKLSFQNFANMINHPVLTPDEIRNQVKFLDDERVVQQLINEFLCL
;
A
#
# COMPACT_ATOMS: atom_id res chain seq x y z
N SER A 1 8.82 4.00 -6.01
CA SER A 1 10.24 3.63 -6.02
C SER A 1 10.60 3.02 -7.36
N ARG A 2 11.89 2.98 -7.77
CA ARG A 2 12.30 2.21 -8.97
C ARG A 2 12.36 0.70 -8.69
N TYR A 3 12.63 0.34 -7.44
CA TYR A 3 12.53 -0.98 -6.85
C TYR A 3 12.39 -0.77 -5.35
N GLU A 4 11.46 -1.47 -4.71
CA GLU A 4 11.24 -1.47 -3.26
C GLU A 4 10.66 -2.84 -2.88
N PRO A 5 11.39 -3.72 -2.18
CA PRO A 5 10.96 -5.09 -1.98
C PRO A 5 9.74 -5.22 -1.07
N PHE A 6 9.54 -4.29 -0.11
CA PHE A 6 8.40 -4.36 0.80
C PHE A 6 7.62 -3.07 0.89
N GLY A 7 8.25 -1.91 1.10
CA GLY A 7 7.57 -0.62 1.17
C GLY A 7 7.00 -0.24 2.54
N LEU A 8 7.85 -0.29 3.59
CA LEU A 8 7.48 0.07 4.97
C LEU A 8 6.83 1.46 5.09
N ALA A 9 7.31 2.47 4.35
CA ALA A 9 6.72 3.80 4.40
C ALA A 9 5.23 3.83 3.96
N ALA A 10 4.84 2.97 3.02
CA ALA A 10 3.44 2.83 2.62
C ALA A 10 2.63 2.06 3.67
N ALA A 11 3.24 1.06 4.31
CA ALA A 11 2.67 0.34 5.44
C ALA A 11 2.35 1.27 6.61
N GLU A 12 3.32 2.10 7.01
CA GLU A 12 3.18 3.07 8.08
C GLU A 12 2.09 4.11 7.76
N ALA A 13 2.05 4.62 6.52
CA ALA A 13 1.02 5.55 6.10
C ALA A 13 -0.39 4.95 6.23
N GLN A 14 -0.62 3.73 5.74
CA GLN A 14 -1.91 3.06 5.88
C GLN A 14 -2.22 2.65 7.32
N ALA A 15 -1.22 2.28 8.11
CA ALA A 15 -1.38 2.04 9.54
C ALA A 15 -1.82 3.32 10.28
N MET A 16 -1.48 4.50 9.75
CA MET A 16 -1.98 5.80 10.23
C MET A 16 -3.34 6.21 9.63
N GLY A 17 -3.96 5.36 8.82
CA GLY A 17 -5.25 5.61 8.17
C GLY A 17 -5.16 6.52 6.94
N LEU A 18 -3.97 6.64 6.33
CA LEU A 18 -3.76 7.44 5.13
C LEU A 18 -3.69 6.54 3.89
N PRO A 19 -4.28 6.95 2.75
CA PRO A 19 -4.08 6.22 1.52
C PRO A 19 -2.64 6.38 1.01
N ALA A 20 -2.15 5.42 0.21
CA ALA A 20 -0.79 5.45 -0.33
C ALA A 20 -0.76 5.40 -1.87
N LEU A 21 0.11 6.20 -2.49
CA LEU A 21 0.47 6.06 -3.90
C LEU A 21 1.82 5.36 -3.99
N VAL A 22 1.86 4.19 -4.62
CA VAL A 22 3.08 3.40 -4.80
C VAL A 22 3.25 3.02 -6.25
N SER A 23 4.49 2.72 -6.64
CA SER A 23 4.77 2.08 -7.93
C SER A 23 4.41 0.60 -7.90
N ASP A 24 4.09 0.00 -9.03
CA ASP A 24 4.00 -1.47 -9.22
C ASP A 24 5.32 -2.23 -9.01
N ARG A 25 6.43 -1.51 -8.89
CA ARG A 25 7.75 -2.05 -8.47
C ARG A 25 7.99 -1.99 -6.96
N ASN A 26 6.97 -1.68 -6.19
CA ASN A 26 6.97 -1.74 -4.74
C ASN A 26 6.22 -2.99 -4.30
N GLY A 27 6.81 -3.85 -3.45
CA GLY A 27 6.15 -5.04 -2.92
C GLY A 27 4.83 -4.73 -2.22
N TYR A 28 4.73 -3.55 -1.59
CA TYR A 28 3.50 -3.07 -0.97
C TYR A 28 2.34 -2.88 -1.94
N SER A 29 2.59 -2.81 -3.25
CA SER A 29 1.55 -2.61 -4.25
C SER A 29 0.50 -3.72 -4.27
N GLU A 30 0.83 -4.91 -3.75
CA GLU A 30 -0.09 -6.04 -3.60
C GLU A 30 -1.19 -5.78 -2.54
N LEU A 31 -0.94 -4.88 -1.60
CA LEU A 31 -1.87 -4.49 -0.54
C LEU A 31 -2.74 -3.28 -0.92
N ILE A 32 -2.48 -2.68 -2.08
CA ILE A 32 -3.25 -1.55 -2.58
C ILE A 32 -4.48 -2.04 -3.35
N ASN A 33 -5.66 -1.72 -2.83
CA ASN A 33 -6.92 -1.77 -3.53
C ASN A 33 -7.11 -0.44 -4.27
N ASP A 34 -6.86 -0.46 -5.59
CA ASP A 34 -6.83 0.75 -6.43
C ASP A 34 -8.09 1.61 -6.24
N LYS A 35 -7.86 2.91 -6.01
CA LYS A 35 -8.87 3.96 -5.76
C LYS A 35 -9.71 3.79 -4.49
N GLN A 36 -9.40 2.81 -3.63
CA GLN A 36 -10.07 2.63 -2.33
C GLN A 36 -9.14 3.01 -1.18
N ASN A 37 -7.96 2.39 -1.11
CA ASN A 37 -6.98 2.61 -0.05
C ASN A 37 -5.65 3.18 -0.57
N GLY A 38 -5.57 3.46 -1.88
CA GLY A 38 -4.34 3.86 -2.54
C GLY A 38 -4.44 3.89 -4.06
N VAL A 39 -3.32 4.18 -4.72
CA VAL A 39 -3.16 4.13 -6.18
C VAL A 39 -1.87 3.43 -6.53
N VAL A 40 -1.90 2.55 -7.53
CA VAL A 40 -0.70 1.89 -8.06
C VAL A 40 -0.28 2.52 -9.39
N LEU A 41 0.84 3.24 -9.38
CA LEU A 41 1.49 3.74 -10.59
C LEU A 41 2.15 2.59 -11.36
N LYS A 42 1.67 2.33 -12.58
CA LYS A 42 2.16 1.24 -13.43
C LYS A 42 3.42 1.62 -14.23
N SER A 43 4.26 0.62 -14.51
CA SER A 43 5.36 0.70 -15.46
C SER A 43 4.87 0.44 -16.89
N PRO A 44 5.31 1.20 -17.91
CA PRO A 44 6.28 2.28 -17.85
C PRO A 44 5.71 3.58 -17.24
N MET A 45 6.47 4.22 -16.35
CA MET A 45 6.08 5.45 -15.64
C MET A 45 6.28 6.68 -16.53
N THR A 46 5.49 6.79 -17.59
CA THR A 46 5.52 7.97 -18.47
C THR A 46 5.00 9.21 -17.71
N ASP A 47 5.30 10.41 -18.20
CA ASP A 47 4.77 11.66 -17.62
C ASP A 47 3.24 11.67 -17.55
N GLN A 48 2.58 11.07 -18.54
CA GLN A 48 1.13 10.92 -18.58
C GLN A 48 0.62 9.97 -17.48
N GLU A 49 1.26 8.82 -17.29
CA GLU A 49 0.89 7.86 -16.24
C GLU A 49 1.12 8.40 -14.83
N ILE A 50 2.22 9.14 -14.64
CA ILE A 50 2.52 9.84 -13.39
C ILE A 50 1.41 10.87 -13.13
N LYS A 51 1.12 11.74 -14.10
CA LYS A 51 0.07 12.76 -13.97
C LYS A 51 -1.28 12.15 -13.62
N LEU A 52 -1.70 11.11 -14.35
CA LEU A 52 -2.97 10.43 -14.12
C LEU A 52 -3.03 9.81 -12.72
N SER A 53 -1.95 9.16 -12.28
CA SER A 53 -1.87 8.54 -10.96
C SER A 53 -1.99 9.57 -9.83
N PHE A 54 -1.32 10.72 -9.95
CA PHE A 54 -1.46 11.82 -9.00
C PHE A 54 -2.85 12.46 -9.01
N GLN A 55 -3.48 12.58 -10.18
CA GLN A 55 -4.87 13.07 -10.29
C GLN A 55 -5.85 12.12 -9.61
N ASN A 56 -5.72 10.81 -9.83
CA ASN A 56 -6.53 9.79 -9.17
C ASN A 56 -6.35 9.82 -7.65
N PHE A 57 -5.11 9.96 -7.20
CA PHE A 57 -4.78 10.02 -5.78
C PHE A 57 -5.36 11.27 -5.11
N ALA A 58 -5.23 12.44 -5.74
CA ALA A 58 -5.85 13.67 -5.26
C ALA A 58 -7.38 13.57 -5.22
N ASN A 59 -8.00 12.98 -6.25
CA ASN A 59 -9.44 12.76 -6.28
C ASN A 59 -9.90 11.87 -5.12
N MET A 60 -9.17 10.79 -4.84
CA MET A 60 -9.46 9.88 -3.72
C MET A 60 -9.30 10.56 -2.35
N ILE A 61 -8.29 11.41 -2.17
CA ILE A 61 -8.13 12.17 -0.92
C ILE A 61 -9.32 13.12 -0.69
N ASN A 62 -9.81 13.76 -1.75
CA ASN A 62 -10.94 14.69 -1.66
C ASN A 62 -12.30 13.98 -1.59
N HIS A 63 -12.38 12.75 -2.10
CA HIS A 63 -13.59 11.93 -2.15
C HIS A 63 -13.27 10.51 -1.66
N PRO A 64 -12.98 10.35 -0.35
CA PRO A 64 -12.55 9.07 0.18
C PRO A 64 -13.68 8.03 0.12
N VAL A 65 -13.36 6.85 -0.41
CA VAL A 65 -14.25 5.68 -0.38
C VAL A 65 -14.21 5.02 1.00
N LEU A 66 -13.03 5.01 1.63
CA LEU A 66 -12.79 4.44 2.95
C LEU A 66 -12.46 5.54 3.96
N THR A 67 -12.94 5.36 5.18
CA THR A 67 -12.52 6.16 6.34
C THR A 67 -11.09 5.81 6.77
N PRO A 68 -10.40 6.69 7.51
CA PRO A 68 -9.09 6.39 8.07
C PRO A 68 -9.04 5.11 8.91
N ASP A 69 -10.12 4.81 9.67
CA ASP A 69 -10.20 3.60 10.49
C ASP A 69 -10.35 2.34 9.62
N GLU A 70 -11.12 2.40 8.53
CA GLU A 70 -11.21 1.29 7.57
C GLU A 70 -9.86 1.01 6.89
N ILE A 71 -9.13 2.06 6.50
CA ILE A 71 -7.77 1.92 5.94
C ILE A 71 -6.83 1.26 6.97
N ARG A 72 -6.84 1.73 8.22
CA ARG A 72 -6.05 1.15 9.31
C ARG A 72 -6.39 -0.32 9.55
N ASN A 73 -7.68 -0.65 9.57
CA ASN A 73 -8.16 -2.01 9.81
C ASN A 73 -7.75 -2.98 8.69
N GLN A 74 -7.64 -2.51 7.45
CA GLN A 74 -7.18 -3.35 6.33
C GLN A 74 -5.74 -3.83 6.50
N VAL A 75 -4.88 -3.07 7.19
CA VAL A 75 -3.44 -3.37 7.33
C VAL A 75 -3.04 -3.83 8.73
N LYS A 76 -3.99 -3.94 9.65
CA LYS A 76 -3.72 -4.33 11.04
C LYS A 76 -3.04 -5.70 11.18
N PHE A 77 -3.22 -6.57 10.20
CA PHE A 77 -2.58 -7.89 10.18
C PHE A 77 -1.05 -7.82 9.97
N LEU A 78 -0.52 -6.71 9.46
CA LEU A 78 0.93 -6.54 9.26
C LEU A 78 1.70 -6.47 10.60
N ASP A 79 1.02 -6.10 11.68
CA ASP A 79 1.55 -6.04 13.05
C ASP A 79 0.97 -7.18 13.92
N ASP A 80 0.46 -8.25 13.30
CA ASP A 80 -0.07 -9.40 14.02
C ASP A 80 1.08 -10.35 14.40
N GLU A 81 1.32 -10.49 15.71
CA GLU A 81 2.34 -11.39 16.26
C GLU A 81 2.22 -12.82 15.74
N ARG A 82 1.00 -13.27 15.38
CA ARG A 82 0.79 -14.62 14.80
C ARG A 82 1.36 -14.75 13.40
N VAL A 83 1.29 -13.68 12.59
CA VAL A 83 1.89 -13.64 11.25
C VAL A 83 3.41 -13.65 11.37
N VAL A 84 3.97 -12.87 12.29
CA VAL A 84 5.41 -12.89 12.58
C VAL A 84 5.85 -14.28 13.04
N GLN A 85 5.12 -14.91 13.95
CA GLN A 85 5.43 -16.25 14.42
C GLN A 85 5.32 -17.30 13.30
N GLN A 86 4.34 -17.18 12.41
CA GLN A 86 4.22 -18.06 11.25
C GLN A 86 5.43 -17.91 10.32
N LEU A 87 5.84 -16.67 10.00
CA LEU A 87 7.02 -16.42 9.18
C LEU A 87 8.30 -16.97 9.83
N ILE A 88 8.44 -16.85 11.15
CA ILE A 88 9.56 -17.44 11.89
C ILE A 88 9.54 -18.97 11.78
N ASN A 89 8.39 -19.61 11.95
CA ASN A 89 8.27 -21.06 11.85
C ASN A 89 8.60 -21.56 10.44
N GLU A 90 8.05 -20.91 9.40
CA GLU A 90 8.33 -21.20 8.00
C GLU A 90 9.83 -21.04 7.68
N PHE A 91 10.46 -19.97 8.19
CA PHE A 91 11.89 -19.73 8.01
C PHE A 91 12.75 -20.81 8.70
N LEU A 92 12.35 -21.25 9.90
CA LEU A 92 13.05 -22.28 10.67
C LEU A 92 12.73 -23.71 10.20
N CYS A 93 11.80 -23.90 9.27
CA CYS A 93 11.27 -25.21 8.86
C CYS A 93 10.72 -26.03 10.03
N LEU A 94 10.14 -25.35 11.04
CA LEU A 94 9.47 -25.95 12.20
C LEU A 94 7.97 -26.04 11.98
#